data_AF-A0A947VL89-F1
#
_entry.id   AF-A0A947VL89-F1
#
_cell.length_a   1.000
_cell.length_b   1.000
_cell.length_c   1.000
_cell.angle_alpha   90.00
_cell.angle_beta   90.00
_cell.angle_gamma   90.00
#
_symmetry.space_group_name_H-M   'P 1'
#
loop_
_entity.id
_entity.type
_entity.pdbx_description
1 polymer ?
#
loop_
_entity_poly.entity_id
_entity_poly.type
_entity_poly.pdbx_seq_one_letter_code
_entity_poly.pdbx_strand_id
1 'polypeptide(L)' 'MQVFKKEKYIVDEKGKKTAAILPIKKYEELMEDLHDLAVVAERRDEPTITFGKLKERLRKNGLL' A
#
# COMPACT_ATOMS: atom_id res chain seq x y z
N MET A 1 -7.11 12.66 -23.16
CA MET A 1 -6.82 12.49 -21.72
C MET A 1 -5.45 13.10 -21.45
N GLN A 2 -5.34 14.07 -20.53
CA GLN A 2 -4.08 14.76 -20.27
C GLN A 2 -3.20 13.86 -19.39
N VAL A 3 -2.18 13.25 -19.96
CA VAL A 3 -1.22 12.41 -19.22
C VAL A 3 -0.18 13.35 -18.60
N PHE A 4 -0.15 13.42 -17.26
CA PHE A 4 0.86 14.21 -16.55
C PHE A 4 2.23 13.54 -16.68
N LYS A 5 3.08 14.11 -17.54
CA LYS A 5 4.43 13.58 -17.84
C LYS A 5 5.49 13.92 -16.77
N LYS A 6 5.15 14.79 -15.80
CA LYS A 6 6.00 15.29 -14.71
C LYS A 6 5.14 15.59 -13.48
N GLU A 7 5.70 15.46 -12.27
CA GLU A 7 4.95 15.77 -11.05
C GLU A 7 4.57 17.26 -10.99
N LYS A 8 3.35 17.55 -10.58
CA LYS A 8 2.86 18.91 -10.37
C LYS A 8 2.66 19.16 -8.88
N TYR A 9 2.93 20.39 -8.46
CA TYR A 9 2.78 20.83 -7.08
C TYR A 9 2.00 22.13 -7.01
N ILE A 10 1.26 22.30 -5.93
CA ILE A 10 0.72 23.60 -5.51
C ILE A 10 1.80 24.26 -4.65
N VAL A 11 2.12 25.52 -4.93
CA VAL A 11 3.12 26.30 -4.20
C VAL A 11 2.46 27.52 -3.58
N ASP A 12 2.93 27.91 -2.40
CA ASP A 12 2.51 29.17 -1.76
C ASP A 12 3.22 30.39 -2.36
N GLU A 13 2.85 31.58 -1.88
CA GLU A 13 3.42 32.86 -2.32
C GLU A 13 4.93 32.99 -2.07
N LYS A 14 5.48 32.19 -1.15
CA LYS A 14 6.92 32.13 -0.84
C LYS A 14 7.65 31.08 -1.68
N GLY A 15 6.94 30.40 -2.60
CA GLY A 15 7.49 29.35 -3.47
C GLY A 15 7.62 27.99 -2.79
N LYS A 16 7.06 27.79 -1.60
CA LYS A 16 7.12 26.50 -0.89
C LYS A 16 6.00 25.58 -1.41
N LYS A 17 6.34 24.33 -1.72
CA LYS A 17 5.37 23.29 -2.10
C LYS A 17 4.46 22.97 -0.91
N THR A 18 3.15 23.09 -1.08
CA THR A 18 2.12 22.84 -0.06
C THR A 18 1.28 21.60 -0.37
N ALA A 19 1.14 21.23 -1.64
CA ALA A 19 0.47 20.00 -2.05
C ALA A 19 1.08 19.42 -3.33
N ALA A 20 0.84 18.13 -3.57
CA ALA A 20 1.20 17.43 -4.81
C ALA A 20 -0.07 17.03 -5.57
N ILE A 21 -0.03 17.11 -6.89
CA ILE A 21 -1.11 16.66 -7.78
C ILE A 21 -0.65 15.35 -8.40
N LEU A 22 -1.40 14.28 -8.12
CA LEU A 22 -1.11 12.93 -8.59
C LEU A 22 -2.25 12.43 -9.49
N PRO A 23 -1.94 11.65 -10.55
CA PRO A 23 -2.96 10.84 -11.21
C PRO A 23 -3.63 9.91 -10.18
N ILE A 24 -4.95 9.72 -10.30
CA ILE A 24 -5.71 8.92 -9.32
C ILE A 24 -5.13 7.52 -9.13
N LYS A 25 -4.77 6.84 -10.23
CA LYS A 25 -4.14 5.52 -10.19
C LYS A 25 -2.86 5.51 -9.36
N LYS A 26 -2.05 6.58 -9.43
CA LYS A 26 -0.81 6.66 -8.67
C LYS A 26 -1.06 6.87 -7.18
N TYR A 27 -2.10 7.63 -6.83
CA TYR A 27 -2.53 7.76 -5.45
C TYR A 27 -3.02 6.42 -4.88
N GLU A 28 -3.84 5.69 -5.64
CA GLU A 28 -4.34 4.36 -5.24
C GLU A 28 -3.18 3.37 -5.00
N GLU A 29 -2.21 3.29 -5.92
CA GLU A 29 -1.00 2.48 -5.76
C GLU A 29 -0.22 2.84 -4.48
N LEU A 30 -0.06 4.14 -4.17
CA LEU A 30 0.63 4.56 -2.96
C LEU A 30 -0.12 4.18 -1.68
N MET A 31 -1.46 4.21 -1.71
CA MET A 31 -2.27 3.79 -0.58
C MET A 31 -2.21 2.26 -0.37
N GLU A 32 -2.15 1.49 -1.45
CA GLU A 32 -1.92 0.03 -1.42
C GLU A 32 -0.55 -0.29 -0.80
N ASP A 33 0.53 0.36 -1.28
CA ASP A 33 1.89 0.19 -0.73
C ASP A 33 1.94 0.48 0.77
N LEU A 34 1.28 1.56 1.22
CA LEU A 34 1.22 1.92 2.65
C LEU A 34 0.44 0.88 3.47
N HIS A 35 -0.64 0.35 2.92
CA HIS A 35 -1.42 -0.70 3.58
C HIS A 35 -0.59 -1.98 3.75
N ASP A 36 0.09 -2.42 2.70
CA ASP A 36 0.95 -3.60 2.74
C ASP A 36 2.07 -3.46 3.77
N LEU A 37 2.72 -2.29 3.82
CA LEU A 37 3.75 -2.00 4.82
C LEU A 37 3.18 -1.98 6.24
N ALA A 38 1.97 -1.47 6.45
CA ALA A 38 1.30 -1.50 7.74
C ALA A 38 1.02 -2.94 8.18
N VAL A 39 0.48 -3.79 7.30
CA VAL A 39 0.25 -5.21 7.57
C VAL A 39 1.55 -5.93 7.93
N VAL A 40 2.66 -5.64 7.22
CA VAL A 40 3.98 -6.21 7.55
C VAL A 40 4.43 -5.77 8.94
N ALA A 41 4.26 -4.50 9.29
CA ALA A 41 4.66 -3.97 10.59
C ALA A 41 3.83 -4.56 11.75
N GLU A 42 2.51 -4.67 11.58
CA GLU A 42 1.61 -5.26 12.57
C GLU A 42 1.94 -6.73 12.83
N ARG A 43 2.38 -7.46 11.80
CA ARG A 43 2.71 -8.89 11.88
C ARG A 43 4.17 -9.17 12.21
N ARG A 44 4.99 -8.14 12.46
CA ARG A 44 6.44 -8.28 12.64
C ARG A 44 6.83 -9.26 13.75
N ASP A 45 6.09 -9.25 14.85
CA ASP A 45 6.34 -10.09 16.02
C ASP A 45 5.37 -11.29 16.12
N GLU A 46 4.53 -11.51 15.09
CA GLU A 46 3.61 -12.65 15.05
C GLU A 46 4.41 -13.96 14.87
N PRO A 47 4.17 -15.00 15.69
CA PRO A 47 4.87 -16.27 15.54
C PRO A 47 4.52 -16.91 14.20
N THR A 48 5.55 -17.41 13.51
CA THR A 48 5.34 -18.16 12.26
C THR A 48 4.71 -19.53 12.52
N ILE A 49 4.05 -20.08 11.51
CA ILE A 49 3.54 -21.46 11.52
C ILE A 49 4.21 -22.27 10.44
N THR A 50 4.28 -23.58 10.65
CA THR A 50 4.77 -24.50 9.62
C THR A 50 3.78 -24.57 8.44
N PHE A 51 4.30 -24.87 7.25
CA PHE A 51 3.47 -25.04 6.06
C PHE A 51 2.42 -26.15 6.21
N GLY A 52 2.74 -27.23 6.93
CA GLY A 52 1.79 -28.31 7.24
C GLY A 52 0.60 -27.80 8.04
N LYS A 53 0.86 -27.06 9.13
CA LYS A 53 -0.18 -26.44 9.96
C LYS A 53 -1.02 -25.42 9.19
N LEU A 54 -0.42 -24.69 8.25
CA LEU A 54 -1.16 -23.80 7.35
C LEU A 54 -2.15 -24.60 6.47
N LYS A 55 -1.72 -25.68 5.82
CA LYS A 55 -2.61 -26.52 4.98
C LYS A 55 -3.77 -27.12 5.76
N GLU A 56 -3.51 -27.61 6.98
CA GLU A 56 -4.56 -28.12 7.86
C GLU A 56 -5.62 -27.07 8.16
N ARG A 57 -5.20 -25.83 8.46
CA ARG A 57 -6.10 -24.69 8.67
C ARG A 57 -6.92 -24.39 7.42
N LEU A 58 -6.29 -24.35 6.25
CA LEU A 58 -6.98 -24.06 4.99
C LEU A 58 -8.03 -25.12 4.65
N ARG A 59 -7.70 -26.41 4.79
CA ARG A 59 -8.65 -27.51 4.61
C ARG A 59 -9.82 -27.44 5.58
N LYS A 60 -9.56 -27.17 6.85
CA LYS A 60 -10.60 -27.02 7.87
C LYS A 60 -11.57 -25.88 7.54
N ASN A 61 -11.09 -24.84 6.87
CA ASN A 61 -11.88 -23.69 6.45
C ASN A 61 -12.51 -23.86 5.05
N GLY A 62 -12.31 -25.00 4.38
CA GLY A 62 -12.84 -25.24 3.03
C GLY A 62 -12.20 -24.41 1.92
N LEU A 63 -11.00 -23.87 2.17
CA LEU A 63 -10.24 -23.04 1.22
C LEU A 63 -9.22 -23.85 0.40
N LEU A 64 -9.06 -25.15 0.73
CA LEU A 64 -8.18 -26.11 0.08
C LEU A 64 -8.78 -27.52 0.19
#